data_AF-A0A6F8YAG8-F1
#
_entry.id   AF-A0A6F8YAG8-F1
#
_cell.length_a   1.000
_cell.length_b   1.000
_cell.length_c   1.000
_cell.angle_alpha   90.00
_cell.angle_beta   90.00
_cell.angle_gamma   90.00
#
_symmetry.space_group_name_H-M   'P 1'
#
loop_
_entity.id
_entity.type
_entity.pdbx_description
1 polymer ?
#
loop_
_entity_poly.entity_id
_entity_poly.type
_entity_poly.pdbx_seq_one_letter_code
_entity_poly.pdbx_strand_id
1 'polypeptide(L)'
;MRLAVLADGRVVALDGERAVDVTDLLPGGSVAGYLDVAGEVAARVAGDTGFPAAGLRFTAPVAPRTVLAAPVNYAPHKGELGDRSPDKGALDARQMGLIVLAPASVVGPDRAIELPDLPGREFHYEGRSPS
;
A
#
# COMPACT_ATOMS: atom_id res chain seq x y z
N MET A 1 2.02 -13.46 9.84
CA MET A 1 3.13 -12.91 9.03
C MET A 1 2.63 -11.79 8.12
N ARG A 2 3.41 -10.71 7.97
CA ARG A 2 3.21 -9.59 7.03
C ARG A 2 4.53 -9.31 6.32
N LEU A 3 4.53 -8.87 5.07
CA LEU A 3 5.76 -8.45 4.39
C LEU A 3 5.89 -6.94 4.38
N ALA A 4 7.11 -6.44 4.47
CA ALA A 4 7.41 -5.02 4.39
C ALA A 4 8.78 -4.78 3.73
N VAL A 5 8.97 -3.57 3.21
CA VAL A 5 10.25 -3.10 2.70
C VAL A 5 10.75 -2.01 3.63
N LEU A 6 11.99 -2.14 4.09
CA LEU A 6 12.64 -1.16 4.94
C LEU A 6 13.14 0.03 4.10
N ALA A 7 13.35 1.18 4.75
CA ALA A 7 13.84 2.38 4.09
C ALA A 7 15.26 2.22 3.50
N ASP A 8 16.03 1.24 3.98
CA ASP A 8 17.34 0.85 3.44
C ASP A 8 17.26 -0.15 2.25
N GLY A 9 16.05 -0.52 1.83
CA GLY A 9 15.78 -1.40 0.69
C GLY A 9 15.67 -2.89 1.03
N ARG A 10 15.91 -3.30 2.29
CA ARG A 10 15.73 -4.70 2.70
C ARG A 10 14.28 -5.12 2.71
N VAL A 11 14.01 -6.37 2.34
CA VAL A 11 12.68 -6.98 2.44
C VAL A 11 12.63 -7.82 3.70
N VAL A 12 11.62 -7.59 4.53
CA VAL A 12 11.44 -8.30 5.80
C VAL A 12 10.07 -8.96 5.91
N ALA A 13 10.05 -10.12 6.54
CA ALA A 13 8.83 -10.75 7.05
C ALA A 13 8.64 -10.37 8.52
N LEU A 14 7.53 -9.69 8.80
CA LEU A 14 7.09 -9.31 10.15
C LEU A 14 6.23 -10.43 10.76
N ASP A 15 6.66 -10.91 11.91
CA ASP A 15 6.00 -11.94 12.69
C ASP A 15 5.89 -11.51 14.17
N GLY A 16 4.74 -10.92 14.53
CA GLY A 16 4.59 -10.24 15.81
C GLY A 16 5.50 -9.01 15.90
N GLU A 17 6.32 -8.96 16.96
CA GLU A 17 7.32 -7.90 17.20
C GLU A 17 8.68 -8.20 16.57
N ARG A 18 8.78 -9.29 15.81
CA ARG A 18 10.02 -9.75 15.17
C ARG A 18 9.96 -9.47 13.67
N ALA A 19 11.11 -9.08 13.12
CA ALA A 19 11.38 -8.99 11.70
C ALA A 19 12.43 -10.04 11.30
N VAL A 20 12.22 -10.70 10.17
CA VAL A 20 13.17 -11.67 9.58
C VAL A 20 13.57 -11.16 8.20
N ASP A 21 14.87 -11.10 7.93
CA ASP A 21 15.38 -10.67 6.63
C ASP A 21 15.15 -11.78 5.58
N VAL A 22 14.47 -11.40 4.50
CA VAL A 22 14.15 -12.29 3.37
C VAL A 22 14.55 -11.64 2.03
N THR A 23 15.46 -10.66 2.09
CA THR A 23 15.90 -9.89 0.92
C THR A 23 16.50 -10.80 -0.16
N ASP A 24 17.20 -11.87 0.24
CA ASP A 24 17.79 -12.85 -0.66
C ASP A 24 16.74 -13.64 -1.47
N LEU A 25 15.56 -13.86 -0.90
CA LEU A 25 14.45 -14.56 -1.55
C LEU A 25 13.63 -13.64 -2.48
N LEU A 26 13.75 -12.32 -2.30
CA LEU A 26 13.00 -11.31 -3.05
C LEU A 26 13.95 -10.27 -3.66
N PRO A 27 14.78 -10.68 -4.65
CA PRO A 27 15.73 -9.79 -5.28
C PRO A 27 15.00 -8.65 -6.00
N GLY A 28 15.39 -7.42 -5.68
CA GLY A 28 14.77 -6.20 -6.22
C GLY A 28 14.11 -5.30 -5.17
N GLY A 29 14.14 -5.66 -3.88
CA GLY A 29 13.69 -4.78 -2.79
C GLY A 29 12.18 -4.54 -2.79
N SER A 30 11.39 -5.52 -3.26
CA SER A 30 9.94 -5.42 -3.37
C SER A 30 9.25 -6.74 -3.04
N VAL A 31 8.02 -6.67 -2.54
CA VAL A 31 7.20 -7.86 -2.22
C VAL A 31 6.49 -8.45 -3.44
N ALA A 32 6.66 -7.87 -4.65
CA ALA A 32 5.90 -8.25 -5.84
C ALA A 32 6.06 -9.73 -6.27
N GLY A 33 7.21 -10.33 -5.99
CA GLY A 33 7.51 -11.74 -6.30
C GLY A 33 7.17 -12.74 -5.19
N TYR A 34 6.49 -12.31 -4.12
CA TYR A 34 6.26 -13.16 -2.94
C TYR A 34 5.57 -14.49 -3.25
N LEU A 35 4.60 -14.49 -4.18
CA LEU A 35 3.85 -15.70 -4.49
C LEU A 35 4.74 -16.84 -5.02
N ASP A 36 5.85 -16.51 -5.67
CA ASP A 36 6.78 -17.48 -6.23
C ASP A 36 7.66 -18.14 -5.16
N VAL A 37 7.89 -17.45 -4.03
CA VAL A 37 8.82 -17.85 -2.95
C VAL A 37 8.13 -18.01 -1.59
N ALA A 38 6.80 -18.07 -1.57
CA ALA A 38 6.02 -18.02 -0.32
C ALA A 38 6.39 -19.15 0.67
N GLY A 39 6.68 -20.34 0.15
CA GLY A 39 7.11 -21.50 0.96
C GLY A 39 8.49 -21.30 1.59
N GLU A 40 9.43 -20.73 0.86
CA GLU A 40 10.80 -20.46 1.34
C GLU A 40 10.80 -19.36 2.40
N VAL A 41 10.01 -18.30 2.18
CA VAL A 41 9.80 -17.24 3.17
C VAL A 41 9.20 -17.82 4.45
N ALA A 42 8.17 -18.66 4.35
CA ALA A 42 7.57 -19.30 5.52
C ALA A 42 8.58 -20.19 6.28
N ALA A 43 9.39 -20.96 5.55
CA ALA A 43 10.44 -21.78 6.14
C ALA A 43 11.52 -20.94 6.84
N ARG A 44 11.94 -19.82 6.24
CA ARG A 44 12.90 -18.88 6.85
C ARG A 44 12.35 -18.28 8.14
N VAL A 45 11.11 -17.83 8.13
CA VAL A 45 10.46 -17.24 9.33
C VAL A 45 10.32 -18.25 10.47
N ALA A 46 10.12 -19.53 10.15
CA ALA A 46 10.04 -20.60 11.15
C ALA A 46 11.40 -20.95 11.77
N GLY A 47 12.49 -20.83 11.00
CA GLY A 47 13.84 -21.23 11.43
C GLY A 47 14.74 -20.11 11.95
N ASP A 48 14.46 -18.84 11.61
CA ASP A 48 15.30 -17.70 11.97
C ASP A 48 14.78 -16.98 13.23
N THR A 49 15.68 -16.60 14.14
CA THR A 49 15.36 -15.82 15.33
C THR A 49 14.99 -14.36 15.03
N GLY A 50 15.39 -13.84 13.86
CA GLY A 50 15.11 -12.47 13.43
C GLY A 50 15.71 -11.40 14.34
N PHE A 51 15.19 -10.18 14.22
CA PHE A 51 15.54 -9.01 15.03
C PHE A 51 14.28 -8.22 15.42
N PRO A 52 14.33 -7.35 16.45
CA PRO A 52 13.17 -6.56 16.85
C PRO A 52 12.66 -5.66 15.72
N ALA A 53 11.34 -5.63 15.52
CA ALA A 53 10.68 -4.76 14.55
C ALA A 53 10.54 -3.31 15.03
N ALA A 54 10.72 -3.07 16.34
CA ALA A 54 10.63 -1.74 16.92
C ALA A 54 11.70 -0.81 16.36
N GLY A 55 11.29 0.40 15.96
CA GLY A 55 12.18 1.43 15.43
C GLY A 55 12.60 1.24 13.96
N LEU A 56 12.16 0.18 13.30
CA LEU A 56 12.36 0.02 11.87
C LEU A 56 11.60 1.09 11.09
N ARG A 57 12.21 1.54 10.00
CA ARG A 57 11.63 2.51 9.06
C ARG A 57 11.23 1.79 7.78
N PHE A 58 10.02 2.06 7.30
CA PHE A 58 9.38 1.36 6.19
C PHE A 58 9.15 2.29 5.00
N THR A 59 9.28 1.72 3.81
CA THR A 59 8.90 2.35 2.54
C THR A 59 7.70 1.63 1.90
N ALA A 60 7.27 2.07 0.73
CA ALA A 60 6.21 1.40 -0.02
C ALA A 60 6.62 -0.05 -0.34
N PRO A 61 5.73 -1.04 -0.17
CA PRO A 61 6.07 -2.46 -0.35
C PRO A 61 6.35 -2.84 -1.81
N VAL A 62 5.86 -2.02 -2.75
CA VAL A 62 6.03 -2.17 -4.19
C VAL A 62 6.34 -0.82 -4.82
N ALA A 63 7.16 -0.84 -5.87
CA ALA A 63 7.36 0.28 -6.79
C ALA A 63 6.58 -0.03 -8.08
N PRO A 64 5.25 0.25 -8.12
CA PRO A 64 4.41 -0.18 -9.22
C PRO A 64 4.74 0.56 -10.51
N ARG A 65 4.51 -0.07 -11.67
CA ARG A 65 4.57 0.63 -12.97
C ARG A 65 3.31 1.45 -13.25
N THR A 66 2.19 1.03 -12.67
CA THR A 66 0.87 1.67 -12.82
C THR A 66 0.09 1.42 -11.54
N VAL A 67 -0.65 2.43 -11.07
CA VAL A 67 -1.62 2.28 -9.99
C VAL A 67 -3.02 2.45 -10.58
N LEU A 68 -3.86 1.42 -10.42
CA LEU A 68 -5.25 1.45 -10.86
C LEU A 68 -6.15 1.61 -9.63
N ALA A 69 -7.06 2.57 -9.65
CA ALA A 69 -8.03 2.77 -8.59
C ALA A 69 -9.45 2.67 -9.13
N ALA A 70 -10.31 1.96 -8.41
CA ALA A 70 -11.75 1.96 -8.64
C ALA A 70 -12.37 3.10 -7.81
N PRO A 71 -13.05 4.09 -8.44
CA PRO A 71 -13.71 5.17 -7.74
C PRO A 71 -14.99 4.67 -7.06
N VAL A 72 -15.29 5.22 -5.88
CA VAL A 72 -16.59 5.04 -5.19
C VAL A 72 -17.10 3.59 -5.09
N ASN A 73 -16.21 2.68 -4.67
CA ASN A 73 -16.47 1.24 -4.63
C ASN A 73 -17.02 0.72 -3.28
N TYR A 74 -17.52 1.61 -2.42
CA TYR A 74 -18.14 1.27 -1.14
C TYR A 74 -19.50 1.97 -1.02
N ALA A 75 -20.55 1.22 -0.63
CA ALA A 75 -21.91 1.76 -0.54
C ALA A 75 -22.03 2.94 0.46
N PRO A 76 -21.39 2.93 1.64
CA PRO A 76 -21.38 4.09 2.54
C PRO A 76 -20.72 5.32 1.92
N HIS A 77 -19.63 5.11 1.19
CA HIS A 77 -18.87 6.20 0.58
C HIS A 77 -19.65 6.94 -0.52
N LYS A 78 -20.52 6.24 -1.26
CA LYS A 78 -21.50 6.89 -2.17
C LYS A 78 -22.40 7.87 -1.41
N GLY A 79 -22.85 7.48 -0.21
CA GLY A 79 -23.68 8.31 0.66
C GLY A 79 -22.93 9.52 1.22
N GLU A 80 -21.65 9.34 1.61
CA GLU A 80 -20.79 10.43 2.12
C GLU A 80 -20.44 11.50 1.08
N LEU A 81 -20.25 11.08 -0.17
CA LEU A 81 -20.01 12.00 -1.28
C LEU A 81 -21.25 12.84 -1.59
N GLY A 82 -22.45 12.24 -1.55
CA GLY A 82 -23.71 12.93 -1.85
C GLY A 82 -23.65 13.66 -3.19
N ASP A 83 -24.02 14.94 -3.21
CA ASP A 83 -23.96 15.80 -4.40
C ASP A 83 -22.53 16.05 -4.94
N ARG A 84 -21.50 15.74 -4.15
CA ARG A 84 -20.09 15.82 -4.58
C ARG A 84 -19.62 14.56 -5.31
N SER A 85 -20.45 13.52 -5.36
CA SER A 85 -20.13 12.33 -6.17
C SER A 85 -20.00 12.72 -7.64
N PRO A 86 -19.06 12.10 -8.38
CA PRO A 86 -19.11 12.12 -9.84
C PRO A 86 -20.52 11.72 -10.30
N ASP A 87 -21.07 12.49 -11.24
CA ASP A 87 -22.44 12.34 -11.75
C ASP A 87 -23.56 12.41 -10.70
N LYS A 88 -23.33 13.11 -9.57
CA LYS A 88 -24.32 13.27 -8.48
C LYS A 88 -24.83 11.93 -7.94
N GLY A 89 -23.97 10.91 -7.98
CA GLY A 89 -24.28 9.56 -7.50
C GLY A 89 -25.02 8.68 -8.50
N ALA A 90 -25.21 9.16 -9.75
CA ALA A 90 -25.87 8.39 -10.81
C ALA A 90 -25.05 7.20 -11.30
N LEU A 91 -23.71 7.27 -11.20
CA LEU A 91 -22.82 6.20 -11.63
C LEU A 91 -22.17 5.47 -10.45
N ASP A 92 -22.02 4.16 -10.58
CA ASP A 92 -21.20 3.34 -9.70
C ASP A 92 -19.79 3.09 -10.23
N ALA A 93 -18.95 2.46 -9.40
CA ALA A 93 -17.58 2.08 -9.75
C ALA A 93 -17.48 1.28 -11.07
N ARG A 94 -18.50 0.45 -11.40
CA ARG A 94 -18.50 -0.34 -12.63
C ARG A 94 -18.74 0.53 -13.85
N GLN A 95 -19.63 1.52 -13.73
CA GLN A 95 -19.96 2.45 -14.81
C GLN A 95 -18.86 3.51 -15.00
N MET A 96 -18.21 3.95 -13.94
CA MET A 96 -17.11 4.92 -14.00
C MET A 96 -15.79 4.30 -14.51
N GLY A 97 -15.62 2.99 -14.41
CA GLY A 97 -14.38 2.31 -14.79
C GLY A 97 -13.24 2.55 -13.81
N LEU A 98 -12.01 2.37 -14.27
CA LEU A 98 -10.79 2.55 -13.45
C LEU A 98 -10.12 3.89 -13.78
N ILE A 99 -9.57 4.53 -12.76
CA ILE A 99 -8.67 5.67 -12.92
C ILE A 99 -7.22 5.24 -12.72
N VAL A 100 -6.30 5.93 -13.38
CA VAL A 100 -4.86 5.69 -13.27
C VAL A 100 -4.25 6.77 -12.38
N LEU A 101 -3.48 6.34 -11.39
CA LEU A 101 -2.66 7.24 -10.57
C LEU A 101 -1.19 7.11 -10.98
N ALA A 102 -0.47 8.22 -10.90
CA ALA A 102 0.95 8.27 -11.26
C ALA A 102 1.75 7.38 -10.29
N PRO A 103 2.61 6.47 -10.78
CA PRO A 103 3.48 5.67 -9.91
C PRO A 103 4.31 6.50 -8.92
N ALA A 104 4.74 7.69 -9.36
CA ALA A 104 5.51 8.62 -8.56
C ALA A 104 4.73 9.21 -7.36
N SER A 105 3.40 9.04 -7.30
CA SER A 105 2.60 9.47 -6.14
C SER A 105 2.56 8.44 -5.01
N VAL A 106 3.20 7.27 -5.18
CA VAL A 106 3.25 6.24 -4.14
C VAL A 106 4.32 6.60 -3.12
N VAL A 107 3.92 6.71 -1.86
CA VAL A 107 4.82 6.94 -0.73
C VAL A 107 4.63 5.87 0.34
N GLY A 108 5.70 5.57 1.08
CA GLY A 108 5.66 4.65 2.22
C GLY A 108 5.03 5.28 3.47
N PRO A 109 4.74 4.46 4.50
CA PRO A 109 4.08 4.93 5.72
C PRO A 109 4.90 5.96 6.53
N ASP A 110 6.23 5.96 6.36
CA ASP A 110 7.13 6.87 7.07
C ASP A 110 7.52 8.12 6.26
N ARG A 111 6.78 8.42 5.19
CA ARG A 111 6.93 9.61 4.35
C ARG A 111 5.71 10.51 4.50
N ALA A 112 5.92 11.81 4.37
CA ALA A 112 4.84 12.79 4.41
C ALA A 112 4.04 12.79 3.10
N ILE A 113 2.75 13.13 3.18
CA ILE A 113 1.94 13.52 2.03
C ILE A 113 2.17 15.03 1.81
N GLU A 114 2.61 15.40 0.62
CA GLU A 114 2.85 16.79 0.25
C GLU A 114 1.55 17.44 -0.23
N LEU A 115 1.14 18.53 0.42
CA LEU A 115 -0.03 19.32 0.01
C LEU A 115 0.45 20.46 -0.90
N PRO A 116 -0.04 20.56 -2.15
CA PRO A 116 0.34 21.65 -3.04
C PRO A 116 -0.28 22.96 -2.59
N ASP A 117 0.45 24.07 -2.79
CA ASP A 117 -0.02 25.42 -2.48
C ASP A 117 -1.07 25.87 -3.50
N LEU A 118 -2.34 25.60 -3.18
CA LEU A 118 -3.49 25.91 -4.03
C LEU A 118 -4.54 26.67 -3.20
N PRO A 119 -4.44 28.01 -3.10
CA PRO A 119 -5.37 28.82 -2.31
C PRO A 119 -6.83 28.62 -2.73
N GLY A 120 -7.71 28.47 -1.74
CA GLY A 120 -9.14 28.25 -1.96
C GLY A 120 -9.51 26.83 -2.43
N ARG A 121 -8.58 25.87 -2.40
CA ARG A 121 -8.86 24.45 -2.64
C ARG A 121 -8.74 23.62 -1.37
N GLU A 122 -9.42 22.48 -1.38
CA GLU A 122 -9.43 21.49 -0.30
C GLU A 122 -8.72 20.21 -0.75
N PHE A 123 -8.14 19.49 0.21
CA PHE A 123 -7.57 18.16 0.03
C PHE A 123 -8.31 17.20 0.96
N HIS A 124 -8.82 16.11 0.41
CA HIS A 124 -9.58 15.11 1.15
C HIS A 124 -8.76 13.83 1.29
N TYR A 125 -9.02 13.08 2.37
CA TYR A 125 -8.47 11.74 2.54
C TYR A 125 -9.51 10.70 2.14
N GLU A 126 -9.07 9.61 1.50
CA GLU A 126 -9.91 8.45 1.20
C GLU A 126 -9.26 7.20 1.80
N GLY A 127 -9.67 6.84 3.01
CA GLY A 127 -9.25 5.60 3.65
C GLY A 127 -9.93 4.39 3.00
N ARG A 128 -9.15 3.39 2.59
CA ARG A 128 -9.69 2.10 2.13
C ARG A 128 -9.44 1.05 3.20
N SER A 129 -10.51 0.65 3.89
CA SER A 129 -10.47 -0.50 4.79
C SER A 129 -10.78 -1.78 4.02
N PRO A 130 -10.05 -2.89 4.24
CA PRO A 130 -10.44 -4.18 3.70
C PRO A 130 -11.83 -4.54 4.24
N SER A 131 -12.72 -4.97 3.34
CA SER A 131 -14.05 -5.52 3.65
C SER A 131 -13.95 -6.94 4.18
#